data_AF-A0AA43JXZ4-F1
#
_entry.id   AF-A0AA43JXZ4-F1
#
_cell.length_a   1.000
_cell.length_b   1.000
_cell.length_c   1.000
_cell.angle_alpha   90.00
_cell.angle_beta   90.00
_cell.angle_gamma   90.00
#
_symmetry.space_group_name_H-M   'P 1'
#
loop_
_entity.id
_entity.type
_entity.pdbx_description
1 polymer ?
#
loop_
_entity_poly.entity_id
_entity_poly.type
_entity_poly.pdbx_seq_one_letter_code
_entity_poly.pdbx_strand_id
1 'polypeptide(L)'
;MACTAASFFISAGLAPTQDIFDSTYTSFERSWILENSATKEVIISDSVAQKLPWLSEFYQNAKSANTASEVLPAISGIKQLFAEKHYDLVSDILLEMEINKLSHTAMVAMISAAYPARHKLDSWSLGVAKVKIALATDGLEPDQILKGLI
;
A
#
# COMPACT_ATOMS: atom_id res chain seq x y z
N MET A 1 17.55 -47.31 57.40
CA MET A 1 16.25 -46.66 57.71
C MET A 1 16.40 -45.97 59.05
N ALA A 2 16.40 -44.64 59.05
CA ALA A 2 16.47 -43.84 60.27
C ALA A 2 15.53 -42.63 60.10
N CYS A 3 14.43 -42.66 60.84
CA CYS A 3 13.83 -41.45 61.39
C CYS A 3 14.75 -40.96 62.52
N THR A 4 14.92 -39.65 62.70
CA THR A 4 14.61 -38.88 63.93
C THR A 4 15.11 -37.45 63.72
N ALA A 5 14.23 -36.51 64.08
CA ALA A 5 14.34 -35.07 63.90
C ALA A 5 15.05 -34.37 65.09
N ALA A 6 15.08 -33.03 64.97
CA ALA A 6 15.19 -32.02 66.01
C ALA A 6 16.62 -31.66 66.45
N SER A 7 17.00 -30.42 66.71
CA SER A 7 16.40 -29.08 66.63
C SER A 7 17.54 -28.09 66.99
N PHE A 8 17.29 -26.78 66.91
CA PHE A 8 17.69 -25.70 67.84
C PHE A 8 17.85 -24.38 67.05
N PHE A 9 16.90 -23.42 67.16
CA PHE A 9 16.86 -22.28 68.12
C PHE A 9 17.90 -21.19 67.72
N ILE A 10 17.72 -19.85 67.64
CA ILE A 10 16.78 -18.84 68.16
C ILE A 10 16.93 -17.53 67.35
N SER A 11 15.85 -16.74 67.35
CA SER A 11 15.63 -15.29 67.11
C SER A 11 16.75 -14.30 66.76
N ALA A 12 16.29 -13.30 65.98
CA ALA A 12 16.38 -11.85 66.20
C ALA A 12 17.18 -11.04 65.17
N GLY A 13 16.45 -10.17 64.45
CA GLY A 13 16.84 -8.76 64.30
C GLY A 13 17.76 -8.35 63.14
N LEU A 14 17.31 -7.28 62.47
CA LEU A 14 18.05 -6.32 61.65
C LEU A 14 18.46 -6.70 60.21
N ALA A 15 18.02 -5.82 59.29
CA ALA A 15 18.42 -5.74 57.89
C ALA A 15 19.93 -5.44 57.72
N PRO A 16 20.47 -5.65 56.51
CA PRO A 16 20.60 -4.52 55.60
C PRO A 16 20.25 -4.82 54.14
N THR A 17 19.52 -3.85 53.56
CA THR A 17 19.64 -3.30 52.21
C THR A 17 20.36 -4.14 51.14
N GLN A 18 19.58 -4.57 50.15
CA GLN A 18 20.09 -4.68 48.79
C GLN A 18 19.49 -3.51 47.99
N ASP A 19 20.30 -2.46 47.92
CA ASP A 19 20.14 -1.35 46.98
C ASP A 19 20.05 -1.86 45.53
N ILE A 20 19.60 -0.94 44.67
CA ILE A 20 19.60 -0.99 43.20
C ILE A 20 18.30 -1.61 42.65
N PHE A 21 17.25 -0.84 42.33
CA PHE A 21 17.28 0.21 41.32
C PHE A 21 16.27 1.33 41.66
N ASP A 22 16.79 2.53 41.90
CA ASP A 22 16.11 3.82 41.78
C ASP A 22 15.31 3.85 40.47
N SER A 23 14.00 4.17 40.50
CA SER A 23 13.50 5.54 40.40
C SER A 23 13.74 6.17 39.03
N THR A 24 12.71 6.87 38.55
CA THR A 24 12.68 7.76 37.39
C THR A 24 12.48 7.15 36.00
N TYR A 25 11.34 6.52 35.69
CA TYR A 25 10.87 6.49 34.27
C TYR A 25 9.35 6.34 34.07
N THR A 26 8.50 6.80 35.00
CA THR A 26 7.04 6.60 34.87
C THR A 26 6.16 7.84 34.96
N SER A 27 6.70 9.06 34.84
CA SER A 27 5.88 10.28 34.82
C SER A 27 6.01 11.17 33.58
N PHE A 28 6.93 10.92 32.65
CA PHE A 28 7.07 11.76 31.44
C PHE A 28 6.32 11.23 30.20
N GLU A 29 5.97 9.94 30.18
CA GLU A 29 5.32 9.30 29.03
C GLU A 29 3.80 9.56 28.94
N ARG A 30 3.15 10.09 29.99
CA ARG A 30 1.69 10.33 29.97
C ARG A 30 1.26 11.73 29.55
N SER A 31 2.19 12.68 29.42
CA SER A 31 1.83 14.08 29.12
C SER A 31 1.87 14.45 27.64
N TRP A 32 2.57 13.70 26.78
CA TRP A 32 2.58 13.98 25.33
C TRP A 32 1.42 13.33 24.57
N ILE A 33 0.80 12.29 25.14
CA ILE A 33 -0.26 11.52 24.48
C ILE A 33 -1.62 12.25 24.53
N LEU A 34 -1.82 13.18 25.48
CA LEU A 34 -3.09 13.91 25.65
C LEU A 34 -3.10 15.32 25.05
N GLU A 35 -1.95 15.89 24.67
CA GLU A 35 -1.87 17.26 24.14
C GLU A 35 -1.79 17.34 22.60
N ASN A 36 -1.54 16.22 21.91
CA ASN A 36 -1.59 16.14 20.45
C ASN A 36 -2.95 15.67 19.90
N SER A 37 -4.03 15.78 20.68
CA SER A 37 -5.42 15.70 20.18
C SER A 37 -5.85 16.97 19.43
N ALA A 38 -4.90 17.75 18.92
CA ALA A 38 -5.14 18.66 17.82
C ALA A 38 -5.33 17.81 16.56
N THR A 39 -6.60 17.54 16.24
CA THR A 39 -7.14 17.16 14.93
C THR A 39 -6.11 17.29 13.82
N LYS A 40 -5.33 16.25 13.61
CA LYS A 40 -4.59 16.07 12.37
C LYS A 40 -5.70 15.88 11.34
N GLU A 41 -6.02 16.93 10.60
CA GLU A 41 -6.74 16.80 9.34
C GLU A 41 -6.02 15.69 8.59
N VAL A 42 -6.67 14.52 8.56
CA VAL A 42 -6.35 13.50 7.59
C VAL A 42 -6.72 14.17 6.28
N ILE A 43 -5.74 14.74 5.59
CA ILE A 43 -5.90 15.10 4.19
C ILE A 43 -6.12 13.75 3.50
N ILE A 44 -7.39 13.37 3.39
CA ILE A 44 -7.81 12.28 2.53
C ILE A 44 -7.52 12.81 1.13
N SER A 45 -6.35 12.49 0.59
CA SER A 45 -6.06 12.78 -0.80
C SER A 45 -7.06 11.95 -1.61
N ASP A 46 -8.04 12.63 -2.22
CA ASP A 46 -9.03 11.96 -3.07
C ASP A 46 -8.30 11.10 -4.10
N SER A 47 -8.64 9.82 -4.15
CA SER A 47 -8.06 8.89 -5.12
C SER A 47 -8.32 9.39 -6.53
N VAL A 48 -7.39 9.13 -7.45
CA VAL A 48 -7.57 9.47 -8.86
C VAL A 48 -8.86 8.89 -9.45
N ALA A 49 -9.31 7.73 -8.96
CA ALA A 49 -10.59 7.14 -9.37
C ALA A 49 -11.80 7.96 -8.91
N GLN A 50 -11.73 8.64 -7.76
CA GLN A 50 -12.79 9.53 -7.29
C GLN A 50 -12.86 10.83 -8.09
N LYS A 51 -11.71 11.29 -8.61
CA LYS A 51 -11.61 12.48 -9.47
C LYS A 51 -12.08 12.21 -10.91
N LEU A 52 -12.08 10.95 -11.34
CA LEU A 52 -12.38 10.53 -12.71
C LEU A 52 -13.56 9.55 -12.73
N PRO A 53 -14.81 10.02 -12.94
CA PRO A 53 -16.00 9.16 -12.93
C PRO A 53 -15.89 7.94 -13.85
N TRP A 54 -15.37 8.14 -15.07
CA TRP A 54 -15.18 7.05 -16.04
C TRP A 54 -14.25 5.95 -15.54
N LEU A 55 -13.25 6.29 -14.72
CA LEU A 55 -12.28 5.34 -14.20
C LEU A 55 -12.89 4.52 -13.08
N SER A 56 -13.63 5.18 -12.18
CA SER A 56 -14.41 4.52 -11.14
C SER A 56 -15.42 3.54 -11.74
N GLU A 57 -16.17 3.97 -12.76
CA GLU A 57 -17.13 3.14 -13.48
C GLU A 57 -16.44 1.94 -14.16
N PHE A 58 -15.29 2.16 -14.79
CA PHE A 58 -14.52 1.09 -15.40
C PHE A 58 -14.09 0.04 -14.36
N TYR A 59 -13.58 0.46 -13.20
CA TYR A 59 -13.11 -0.47 -12.16
C TYR A 59 -14.22 -1.39 -11.60
N GLN A 60 -15.50 -1.02 -11.73
CA GLN A 60 -16.60 -1.91 -11.34
C GLN A 60 -16.66 -3.20 -12.17
N ASN A 61 -16.25 -3.13 -13.45
CA ASN A 61 -16.35 -4.23 -14.40
C ASN A 61 -14.99 -4.70 -14.95
N ALA A 62 -13.91 -4.01 -14.59
CA ALA A 62 -12.58 -4.22 -15.18
C ALA A 62 -12.02 -5.63 -14.96
N LYS A 63 -12.42 -6.32 -13.89
CA LYS A 63 -11.98 -7.69 -13.58
C LYS A 63 -12.49 -8.71 -14.61
N SER A 64 -13.65 -8.45 -15.20
CA SER A 64 -14.26 -9.28 -16.24
C SER A 64 -14.04 -8.75 -17.66
N ALA A 65 -13.41 -7.59 -17.83
CA ALA A 65 -13.20 -6.96 -19.13
C ALA A 65 -12.09 -7.68 -19.92
N ASN A 66 -12.44 -8.66 -20.73
CA ASN A 66 -11.48 -9.50 -21.46
C ASN A 66 -11.44 -9.23 -22.96
N THR A 67 -12.33 -8.37 -23.47
CA THR A 67 -12.43 -8.01 -24.88
C THR A 67 -12.04 -6.55 -25.16
N ALA A 68 -11.70 -6.25 -26.41
CA ALA A 68 -11.33 -4.90 -26.83
C ALA A 68 -12.45 -3.86 -26.58
N SER A 69 -13.72 -4.25 -26.75
CA SER A 69 -14.87 -3.38 -26.48
C SER A 69 -15.03 -3.05 -25.00
N GLU A 70 -14.73 -3.99 -24.11
CA GLU A 70 -14.89 -3.81 -22.66
C GLU A 70 -13.79 -2.93 -22.06
N VAL A 71 -12.59 -2.94 -22.63
CA VAL A 71 -11.48 -2.07 -22.20
C VAL A 71 -11.46 -0.71 -22.90
N LEU A 72 -12.33 -0.50 -23.88
CA LEU A 72 -12.43 0.75 -24.64
C LEU A 72 -12.65 2.00 -23.76
N PRO A 73 -13.47 1.97 -22.70
CA PRO A 73 -13.63 3.12 -21.82
C PRO A 73 -12.30 3.58 -21.21
N ALA A 74 -11.47 2.64 -20.74
CA ALA A 74 -10.17 2.95 -20.15
C ALA A 74 -9.20 3.55 -21.17
N ILE A 75 -9.14 2.97 -22.37
CA ILE A 75 -8.30 3.48 -23.46
C ILE A 75 -8.73 4.91 -23.86
N SER A 76 -10.04 5.12 -23.98
CA SER A 76 -10.61 6.41 -24.39
C SER A 76 -10.37 7.49 -23.33
N GLY A 77 -10.56 7.15 -22.05
CA GLY A 77 -10.29 8.05 -20.92
C GLY A 77 -8.83 8.49 -20.87
N ILE A 78 -7.88 7.55 -20.98
CA ILE A 78 -6.45 7.89 -21.00
C ILE A 78 -6.08 8.77 -22.21
N LYS A 79 -6.60 8.43 -23.40
CA LYS A 79 -6.36 9.24 -24.61
C LYS A 79 -6.93 10.65 -24.49
N GLN A 80 -8.09 10.81 -23.87
CA GLN A 80 -8.68 12.11 -23.62
C GLN A 80 -7.81 12.95 -22.70
N LEU A 81 -7.32 12.38 -21.60
CA LEU A 81 -6.39 13.07 -20.69
C LEU A 81 -5.12 13.54 -21.41
N PHE A 82 -4.59 12.76 -22.35
CA PHE A 82 -3.47 13.20 -23.18
C PHE A 82 -3.82 14.32 -24.15
N ALA A 83 -5.01 14.30 -24.75
CA ALA A 83 -5.49 15.40 -25.60
C ALA A 83 -5.60 16.71 -24.80
N GLU A 84 -5.98 16.61 -23.53
CA GLU A 84 -6.11 17.72 -22.58
C GLU A 84 -4.78 18.07 -21.87
N LYS A 85 -3.69 17.35 -22.18
CA LYS A 85 -2.35 17.50 -21.58
C LYS A 85 -2.28 17.22 -20.08
N HIS A 86 -3.22 16.47 -19.53
CA HIS A 86 -3.23 16.03 -18.13
C HIS A 86 -2.33 14.82 -17.90
N TYR A 87 -1.02 14.99 -18.11
CA TYR A 87 -0.03 13.92 -17.91
C TYR A 87 0.08 13.48 -16.44
N ASP A 88 -0.05 14.43 -15.51
CA ASP A 88 0.01 14.16 -14.07
C ASP A 88 -1.11 13.21 -13.64
N LEU A 89 -2.34 13.42 -14.12
CA LEU A 89 -3.46 12.52 -13.84
C LEU A 89 -3.22 11.12 -14.41
N VAL A 90 -2.62 10.99 -15.60
CA VAL A 90 -2.29 9.67 -16.14
C VAL A 90 -1.18 9.00 -15.32
N SER A 91 -0.21 9.77 -14.81
CA SER A 91 0.80 9.28 -13.87
C SER A 91 0.14 8.78 -12.58
N ASP A 92 -0.81 9.53 -12.03
CA ASP A 92 -1.58 9.14 -10.84
C ASP A 92 -2.40 7.86 -11.09
N ILE A 93 -3.00 7.70 -12.28
CA ILE A 93 -3.70 6.46 -12.67
C ILE A 93 -2.74 5.27 -12.63
N LEU A 94 -1.53 5.39 -13.18
CA LEU A 94 -0.54 4.32 -13.16
C LEU A 94 -0.04 4.03 -11.74
N LEU A 95 0.10 5.09 -10.92
CA LEU A 95 0.55 4.99 -9.53
C LEU A 95 -0.50 4.32 -8.64
N GLU A 96 -1.78 4.67 -8.78
CA GLU A 96 -2.89 4.15 -7.98
C GLU A 96 -3.58 2.94 -8.61
N MET A 97 -3.03 2.39 -9.71
CA MET A 97 -3.64 1.30 -10.46
C MET A 97 -4.03 0.12 -9.57
N GLU A 98 -5.34 -0.17 -9.51
CA GLU A 98 -5.91 -1.23 -8.69
C GLU A 98 -5.79 -2.59 -9.39
N ILE A 99 -4.57 -3.11 -9.49
CA ILE A 99 -4.24 -4.36 -10.21
C ILE A 99 -5.21 -5.51 -9.90
N ASN A 100 -5.60 -5.70 -8.64
CA ASN A 100 -6.49 -6.79 -8.22
C ASN A 100 -7.94 -6.68 -8.76
N LYS A 101 -8.32 -5.51 -9.28
CA LYS A 101 -9.62 -5.24 -9.93
C LYS A 101 -9.54 -5.29 -11.45
N LEU A 102 -8.37 -5.53 -12.03
CA LEU A 102 -8.18 -5.56 -13.48
C LEU A 102 -8.05 -7.01 -13.97
N SER A 103 -8.64 -7.30 -15.13
CA SER A 103 -8.26 -8.46 -15.93
C SER A 103 -6.87 -8.23 -16.56
N HIS A 104 -6.23 -9.29 -17.05
CA HIS A 104 -4.97 -9.15 -17.80
C HIS A 104 -5.14 -8.27 -19.03
N THR A 105 -6.25 -8.41 -19.77
CA THR A 105 -6.57 -7.56 -20.92
C THR A 105 -6.68 -6.09 -20.51
N ALA A 106 -7.33 -5.79 -19.38
CA ALA A 106 -7.48 -4.44 -18.86
C ALA A 106 -6.13 -3.83 -18.44
N MET A 107 -5.29 -4.61 -17.75
CA MET A 107 -3.93 -4.17 -17.38
C MET A 107 -3.12 -3.78 -18.62
N VAL A 108 -3.05 -4.67 -19.61
CA VAL A 108 -2.30 -4.44 -20.84
C VAL A 108 -2.89 -3.28 -21.64
N ALA A 109 -4.22 -3.14 -21.69
CA ALA A 109 -4.88 -2.03 -22.36
C ALA A 109 -4.54 -0.67 -21.74
N MET A 110 -4.52 -0.57 -20.40
CA MET A 110 -4.13 0.66 -19.71
C MET A 110 -2.67 1.04 -19.99
N ILE A 111 -1.75 0.07 -19.90
CA ILE A 111 -0.33 0.31 -20.22
C ILE A 111 -0.15 0.71 -21.69
N SER A 112 -0.81 0.01 -22.60
CA SER A 112 -0.75 0.29 -24.04
C SER A 112 -1.31 1.68 -24.37
N ALA A 113 -2.39 2.09 -23.71
CA ALA A 113 -2.97 3.42 -23.89
C ALA A 113 -2.03 4.53 -23.40
N ALA A 114 -1.30 4.30 -22.31
CA ALA A 114 -0.37 5.26 -21.73
C ALA A 114 1.00 5.32 -22.46
N TYR A 115 1.41 4.24 -23.14
CA TYR A 115 2.71 4.11 -23.79
C TYR A 115 3.15 5.27 -24.70
N PRO A 116 2.29 5.89 -25.54
CA PRO A 116 2.70 6.97 -26.44
C PRO A 116 3.33 8.17 -25.72
N ALA A 117 2.96 8.41 -24.47
CA ALA A 117 3.47 9.51 -23.66
C ALA A 117 4.40 9.05 -22.52
N ARG A 118 4.87 7.79 -22.53
CA ARG A 118 5.66 7.19 -21.43
C ARG A 118 6.79 8.05 -20.86
N HIS A 119 7.48 8.80 -21.72
CA HIS A 119 8.59 9.67 -21.32
C HIS A 119 8.18 10.90 -20.51
N LYS A 120 6.88 11.18 -20.43
CA LYS A 120 6.27 12.27 -19.65
C LYS A 120 5.55 11.77 -18.39
N LEU A 121 5.58 10.46 -18.13
CA LEU A 121 4.86 9.84 -17.04
C LEU A 121 5.87 9.38 -15.99
N ASP A 122 6.02 10.13 -14.91
CA ASP A 122 6.97 9.80 -13.84
C ASP A 122 6.70 8.41 -13.24
N SER A 123 5.42 8.00 -13.19
CA SER A 123 4.99 6.69 -12.70
C SER A 123 5.09 5.56 -13.72
N TRP A 124 5.61 5.82 -14.94
CA TRP A 124 5.65 4.83 -16.02
C TRP A 124 6.29 3.50 -15.60
N SER A 125 7.53 3.55 -15.13
CA SER A 125 8.31 2.36 -14.76
C SER A 125 7.63 1.56 -13.65
N LEU A 126 7.04 2.26 -12.68
CA LEU A 126 6.32 1.63 -11.58
C LEU A 126 5.01 0.98 -12.05
N GLY A 127 4.23 1.66 -12.89
CA GLY A 127 3.00 1.12 -13.47
C GLY A 127 3.25 -0.15 -14.28
N VAL A 128 4.28 -0.14 -15.14
CA VAL A 128 4.71 -1.31 -15.90
C VAL A 128 5.15 -2.44 -14.96
N ALA A 129 5.96 -2.15 -13.93
CA ALA A 129 6.43 -3.15 -12.99
C ALA A 129 5.28 -3.85 -12.25
N LYS A 130 4.26 -3.09 -11.83
CA LYS A 130 3.04 -3.66 -11.20
C LYS A 130 2.35 -4.66 -12.11
N VAL A 131 2.16 -4.29 -13.39
CA VAL A 131 1.52 -5.19 -14.37
C VAL A 131 2.38 -6.42 -14.64
N LYS A 132 3.71 -6.27 -14.75
CA LYS A 132 4.61 -7.42 -14.92
C LYS A 132 4.49 -8.41 -13.76
N ILE A 133 4.50 -7.92 -12.53
CA ILE A 133 4.38 -8.76 -11.32
C ILE A 133 3.02 -9.48 -11.32
N ALA A 134 1.94 -8.78 -11.66
CA ALA A 134 0.60 -9.35 -11.70
C ALA A 134 0.49 -10.50 -12.73
N LEU A 135 0.96 -10.26 -13.95
CA LEU A 135 0.98 -11.27 -15.01
C LEU A 135 1.83 -12.49 -14.63
N ALA A 136 3.02 -12.26 -14.07
CA ALA A 136 3.91 -13.34 -13.63
C ALA A 136 3.30 -14.17 -12.49
N THR A 137 2.60 -13.52 -11.56
CA THR A 137 1.92 -14.20 -10.43
C THR A 137 0.87 -15.19 -10.92
N ASP A 138 0.22 -14.89 -12.04
CA ASP A 138 -0.78 -15.75 -12.68
C ASP A 138 -0.17 -16.73 -13.70
N GLY A 139 1.16 -16.89 -13.70
CA GLY A 139 1.87 -17.84 -14.55
C GLY A 139 2.00 -17.44 -16.02
N LEU A 140 1.81 -16.17 -16.34
CA LEU A 140 1.99 -15.62 -17.68
C LEU A 140 3.39 -15.07 -17.89
N GLU A 141 3.85 -15.02 -19.14
CA GLU A 141 5.16 -14.49 -19.55
C GLU A 141 5.08 -12.98 -19.86
N PRO A 142 5.41 -12.08 -18.92
CA PRO A 142 5.08 -10.66 -19.06
C PRO A 142 5.88 -9.97 -20.16
N ASP A 143 7.13 -10.40 -20.37
CA ASP A 143 8.00 -9.82 -21.39
C ASP A 143 7.55 -10.17 -22.82
N GLN A 144 6.84 -11.29 -22.99
CA GLN A 144 6.20 -11.63 -24.27
C GLN A 144 4.92 -10.81 -24.48
N ILE A 145 4.09 -10.69 -23.44
CA ILE A 145 2.81 -9.97 -23.50
C ILE A 145 3.01 -8.47 -23.70
N LEU A 146 3.95 -7.87 -22.98
CA LEU A 146 4.23 -6.44 -23.03
C LEU A 146 5.29 -6.07 -24.08
N LYS A 147 5.62 -6.99 -24.99
CA LYS A 147 6.64 -6.78 -26.01
C LYS A 147 6.32 -5.54 -26.84
N GLY A 148 7.30 -4.64 -26.96
CA GLY A 148 7.15 -3.36 -27.67
C GLY A 148 6.53 -2.23 -26.84
N LEU A 149 6.07 -2.53 -25.62
CA LEU A 149 5.65 -1.54 -24.63
C LEU A 149 6.76 -1.27 -23.59
N ILE A 150 7.78 -2.11 -23.53
CA ILE A 150 8.91 -2.03 -22.59
C ILE A 150 10.24 -1.93 -23.33
#